data_AF-A0A946G962-F1
#
_entry.id   AF-A0A946G962-F1
#
_cell.length_a   1.000
_cell.length_b   1.000
_cell.length_c   1.000
_cell.angle_alpha   90.00
_cell.angle_beta   90.00
_cell.angle_gamma   90.00
#
_symmetry.space_group_name_H-M   'P 1'
#
loop_
_entity.id
_entity.type
_entity.pdbx_description
1 polymer ?
#
loop_
_entity_poly.entity_id
_entity_poly.type
_entity_poly.pdbx_seq_one_letter_code
_entity_poly.pdbx_strand_id
1 'polypeptide(L)'
;EDLPLQLKLLGFETVDYIANFNEIDGVWEAMAEMIAPQGGIVLITGHQTQLDFGGAFKLKSAKICWEFMFTRSMFQTDDMIAQHHILETVAQLVDRGKLIATANSSMNPINAKNILEGHRRLESGTTIGKLVLSGWE
;
A
#
# COMPACT_ATOMS: atom_id res chain seq x y z
N GLU A 1 0.30 -11.69 14.24
CA GLU A 1 -0.92 -11.86 15.06
C GLU A 1 -2.02 -12.45 14.18
N ASP A 2 -3.04 -13.08 14.76
CA ASP A 2 -4.13 -13.72 14.02
C ASP A 2 -5.15 -12.66 13.53
N LEU A 3 -4.98 -12.20 12.29
CA LEU A 3 -5.83 -11.17 11.68
C LEU A 3 -7.31 -11.60 11.57
N PRO A 4 -7.66 -12.83 11.12
CA PRO A 4 -9.04 -13.30 11.11
C PRO A 4 -9.72 -13.25 12.48
N LEU A 5 -9.02 -13.63 13.54
CA LEU A 5 -9.56 -13.53 14.90
C LEU A 5 -9.82 -12.08 15.29
N GLN A 6 -8.89 -11.17 15.01
CA GLN A 6 -9.08 -9.74 15.30
C GLN A 6 -10.29 -9.15 14.55
N LEU A 7 -10.49 -9.52 13.30
CA LEU A 7 -11.63 -9.10 12.50
C LEU A 7 -12.96 -9.57 13.13
N LYS A 8 -13.02 -10.84 13.54
CA LYS A 8 -14.19 -11.42 14.23
C LYS A 8 -14.48 -10.73 15.57
N LEU A 9 -13.45 -10.40 16.34
CA LEU A 9 -13.60 -9.65 17.60
C LEU A 9 -14.13 -8.23 17.40
N LEU A 10 -13.89 -7.63 16.23
CA LEU A 10 -14.49 -6.35 15.82
C LEU A 10 -15.94 -6.50 15.33
N GLY A 11 -16.49 -7.72 15.29
CA GLY A 11 -17.86 -8.01 14.87
C GLY A 11 -18.03 -8.24 13.37
N PHE A 12 -16.93 -8.42 12.62
CA PHE A 12 -16.96 -8.70 11.19
C PHE A 12 -16.57 -10.15 10.91
N GLU A 13 -17.40 -10.88 10.18
CA GLU A 13 -17.03 -12.22 9.70
C GLU A 13 -16.10 -12.14 8.49
N THR A 14 -16.38 -11.22 7.58
CA THR A 14 -15.61 -10.96 6.36
C THR A 14 -15.69 -9.47 5.98
N VAL A 15 -14.87 -9.05 5.03
CA VAL A 15 -14.87 -7.69 4.44
C VAL A 15 -14.98 -7.75 2.92
N ASP A 16 -15.59 -6.72 2.33
CA ASP A 16 -15.71 -6.61 0.87
C ASP A 16 -14.37 -6.32 0.18
N TYR A 17 -13.50 -5.57 0.87
CA TYR A 17 -12.24 -5.09 0.32
C TYR A 17 -11.09 -5.25 1.30
N ILE A 18 -9.93 -5.67 0.79
CA ILE A 18 -8.66 -5.70 1.52
C ILE A 18 -7.61 -4.91 0.73
N ALA A 19 -6.91 -3.99 1.41
CA ALA A 19 -5.75 -3.31 0.87
C ALA A 19 -4.51 -3.72 1.66
N ASN A 20 -3.62 -4.51 1.05
CA ASN A 20 -2.37 -4.94 1.67
C ASN A 20 -1.21 -4.07 1.18
N PHE A 21 -0.62 -3.33 2.12
CA PHE A 21 0.49 -2.41 1.89
C PHE A 21 1.83 -2.91 2.48
N ASN A 22 1.89 -4.18 2.87
CA ASN A 22 3.04 -4.80 3.52
C ASN A 22 3.32 -6.19 2.93
N GLU A 23 4.12 -7.00 3.62
CA GLU A 23 4.42 -8.39 3.28
C GLU A 23 3.15 -9.19 2.93
N ILE A 24 3.20 -9.93 1.81
CA ILE A 24 2.09 -10.74 1.32
C ILE A 24 2.17 -12.16 1.87
N ASP A 25 3.37 -12.75 1.86
CA ASP A 25 3.60 -14.17 2.14
C ASP A 25 3.04 -14.59 3.52
N GLY A 26 3.31 -13.81 4.57
CA GLY A 26 2.84 -14.09 5.93
C GLY A 26 1.34 -13.90 6.20
N VAL A 27 0.60 -13.28 5.29
CA VAL A 27 -0.84 -12.96 5.48
C VAL A 27 -1.74 -13.45 4.35
N TRP A 28 -1.22 -14.20 3.38
CA TRP A 28 -1.97 -14.66 2.21
C TRP A 28 -3.24 -15.44 2.58
N GLU A 29 -3.09 -16.48 3.40
CA GLU A 29 -4.21 -17.31 3.85
C GLU A 29 -5.20 -16.54 4.73
N ALA A 30 -4.68 -15.64 5.58
CA ALA A 30 -5.51 -14.77 6.40
C ALA A 30 -6.40 -13.87 5.53
N MET A 31 -5.85 -13.25 4.47
CA MET A 31 -6.65 -12.48 3.51
C MET A 31 -7.71 -13.35 2.83
N ALA A 32 -7.37 -14.60 2.51
CA ALA A 32 -8.29 -15.54 1.90
C ALA A 32 -9.47 -15.91 2.82
N GLU A 33 -9.23 -16.01 4.14
CA GLU A 33 -10.29 -16.20 5.13
C GLU A 33 -11.14 -14.94 5.31
N MET A 34 -10.51 -13.77 5.41
CA MET A 34 -11.19 -12.50 5.73
C MET A 34 -11.99 -11.91 4.56
N ILE A 35 -11.65 -12.21 3.31
CA ILE A 35 -12.36 -11.64 2.16
C ILE A 35 -13.77 -12.25 1.99
N ALA A 36 -14.77 -11.44 1.70
CA ALA A 36 -16.11 -11.91 1.33
C ALA A 36 -16.12 -12.59 -0.05
N PRO A 37 -17.08 -13.48 -0.35
CA PRO A 37 -17.32 -13.94 -1.72
C PRO A 37 -17.48 -12.75 -2.68
N GLN A 38 -16.78 -12.78 -3.81
CA GLN A 38 -16.72 -11.73 -4.83
C GLN A 38 -16.04 -10.42 -4.39
N GLY A 39 -15.39 -10.42 -3.23
CA GLY A 39 -14.61 -9.29 -2.72
C GLY A 39 -13.36 -8.97 -3.54
N GLY A 40 -12.76 -7.82 -3.26
CA GLY A 40 -11.58 -7.31 -3.97
C GLY A 40 -10.37 -7.09 -3.07
N ILE A 41 -9.20 -7.46 -3.58
CA ILE A 41 -7.92 -7.32 -2.88
C ILE A 41 -6.97 -6.51 -3.75
N VAL A 42 -6.36 -5.47 -3.17
CA VAL A 42 -5.28 -4.70 -3.80
C VAL A 42 -3.97 -4.93 -3.06
N LEU A 43 -2.91 -5.15 -3.83
CA LEU A 43 -1.54 -5.42 -3.38
C LEU A 43 -0.60 -4.39 -4.01
N ILE A 44 0.37 -3.86 -3.25
CA ILE A 44 1.40 -2.94 -3.78
C ILE A 44 2.83 -3.47 -3.62
N THR A 45 3.00 -4.60 -2.94
CA THR A 45 4.27 -5.27 -2.70
C THR A 45 4.40 -6.51 -3.56
N GLY A 46 5.63 -7.01 -3.71
CA GLY A 46 5.88 -8.33 -4.26
C GLY A 46 5.72 -9.43 -3.21
N HIS A 47 5.76 -10.67 -3.65
CA HIS A 47 5.84 -11.86 -2.81
C HIS A 47 7.12 -12.63 -3.15
N GLN A 48 7.66 -13.39 -2.20
CA GLN A 48 8.88 -14.18 -2.42
C GLN A 48 8.59 -15.65 -2.64
N THR A 49 7.50 -16.16 -2.10
CA THR A 49 7.10 -17.56 -2.19
C THR A 49 6.03 -17.77 -3.25
N GLN A 50 5.71 -19.02 -3.56
CA GLN A 50 4.62 -19.33 -4.46
C GLN A 50 3.29 -19.16 -3.74
N LEU A 51 2.43 -18.27 -4.25
CA LEU A 51 1.10 -18.03 -3.71
C LEU A 51 0.09 -19.04 -4.30
N ASP A 52 -0.78 -19.60 -3.45
CA ASP A 52 -1.90 -20.42 -3.92
C ASP A 52 -3.12 -19.55 -4.25
N PHE A 53 -3.43 -19.42 -5.55
CA PHE A 53 -4.64 -18.76 -6.03
C PHE A 53 -5.82 -19.73 -6.18
N GLY A 54 -5.55 -21.03 -6.21
CA GLY A 54 -6.53 -22.09 -6.47
C GLY A 54 -7.35 -22.47 -5.23
N GLY A 55 -6.89 -22.09 -4.04
CA GLY A 55 -7.55 -22.33 -2.76
C GLY A 55 -8.74 -21.42 -2.47
N ALA A 56 -8.79 -20.83 -1.27
CA ALA A 56 -9.94 -20.09 -0.77
C ALA A 56 -10.33 -18.88 -1.65
N PHE A 57 -9.36 -18.21 -2.29
CA PHE A 57 -9.64 -17.11 -3.22
C PHE A 57 -10.49 -17.55 -4.42
N LYS A 58 -10.21 -18.72 -5.01
CA LYS A 58 -11.00 -19.30 -6.09
C LYS A 58 -12.41 -19.64 -5.65
N LEU A 59 -12.56 -20.30 -4.50
CA LEU A 59 -13.87 -20.66 -3.94
C LEU A 59 -14.73 -19.42 -3.68
N LYS A 60 -14.11 -18.32 -3.27
CA LYS A 60 -14.76 -17.04 -3.05
C LYS A 60 -14.90 -16.20 -4.31
N SER A 61 -14.37 -16.61 -5.46
CA SER A 61 -14.33 -15.77 -6.67
C SER A 61 -13.76 -14.37 -6.41
N ALA A 62 -12.74 -14.28 -5.56
CA ALA A 62 -12.13 -13.03 -5.16
C ALA A 62 -11.35 -12.39 -6.31
N LYS A 63 -11.41 -11.07 -6.42
CA LYS A 63 -10.61 -10.29 -7.38
C LYS A 63 -9.30 -9.90 -6.71
N ILE A 64 -8.18 -10.13 -7.39
CA ILE A 64 -6.86 -9.75 -6.90
C ILE A 64 -6.24 -8.81 -7.93
N CYS A 65 -5.81 -7.64 -7.46
CA CYS A 65 -5.22 -6.60 -8.28
C CYS A 65 -3.87 -6.20 -7.70
N TRP A 66 -2.83 -6.19 -8.53
CA TRP A 66 -1.61 -5.48 -8.20
C TRP A 66 -1.73 -4.05 -8.67
N GLU A 67 -1.63 -3.12 -7.72
CA GLU A 67 -1.46 -1.71 -8.01
C GLU A 67 0.04 -1.41 -8.08
N PHE A 68 0.51 -1.10 -9.29
CA PHE A 68 1.88 -0.67 -9.52
C PHE A 68 1.87 0.70 -10.17
N MET A 69 2.11 1.73 -9.36
CA MET A 69 1.93 3.13 -9.77
C MET A 69 2.81 3.55 -10.95
N PHE A 70 3.89 2.82 -11.27
CA PHE A 70 4.74 3.12 -12.42
C PHE A 70 4.18 2.58 -13.75
N THR A 71 3.19 1.69 -13.73
CA THR A 71 2.63 1.03 -14.94
C THR A 71 2.30 2.04 -16.04
N ARG A 72 1.49 3.06 -15.70
CA ARG A 72 1.06 4.09 -16.66
C ARG A 72 2.24 4.81 -17.32
N SER A 73 3.20 5.29 -16.52
CA SER A 73 4.36 6.03 -17.02
C SER A 73 5.38 5.15 -17.73
N MET A 74 5.56 3.92 -17.27
CA MET A 74 6.52 2.96 -17.82
C MET A 74 6.09 2.47 -19.21
N PHE A 75 4.79 2.22 -19.38
CA PHE A 75 4.21 1.74 -20.64
C PHE A 75 3.54 2.83 -21.48
N GLN A 76 3.55 4.08 -21.00
CA GLN A 76 2.93 5.23 -21.67
C GLN A 76 1.48 4.95 -22.10
N THR A 77 0.69 4.40 -21.18
CA THR A 77 -0.70 4.04 -21.46
C THR A 77 -1.54 5.27 -21.83
N ASP A 78 -2.60 5.07 -22.62
CA ASP A 78 -3.47 6.16 -23.08
C ASP A 78 -4.05 7.01 -21.92
N ASP A 79 -4.18 6.41 -20.74
CA ASP A 79 -4.68 7.03 -19.51
C ASP A 79 -3.58 7.60 -18.59
N MET A 80 -2.35 7.81 -19.09
CA MET A 80 -1.23 8.32 -18.28
C MET A 80 -1.56 9.66 -17.57
N ILE A 81 -2.40 10.50 -18.19
CA ILE A 81 -2.89 11.76 -17.61
C ILE A 81 -3.64 11.58 -16.28
N ALA A 82 -4.17 10.38 -15.99
CA ALA A 82 -4.89 10.12 -14.75
C ALA A 82 -4.04 10.40 -13.49
N GLN A 83 -2.72 10.21 -13.53
CA GLN A 83 -1.85 10.54 -12.40
C GLN A 83 -1.88 12.04 -12.07
N HIS A 84 -1.91 12.90 -13.09
CA HIS A 84 -2.03 14.35 -12.90
C HIS A 84 -3.36 14.71 -12.23
N HIS A 85 -4.48 14.17 -12.73
CA HIS A 85 -5.81 14.44 -12.15
C HIS A 85 -5.95 13.95 -10.71
N ILE A 86 -5.34 12.81 -10.38
CA ILE A 86 -5.30 12.29 -9.00
C ILE A 86 -4.53 13.25 -8.10
N LEU A 87 -3.35 13.71 -8.52
CA LEU A 87 -2.53 14.65 -7.74
C LEU A 87 -3.21 16.02 -7.57
N GLU A 88 -3.91 16.51 -8.60
CA GLU A 88 -4.71 17.73 -8.52
C GLU A 88 -5.86 17.58 -7.49
N THR A 89 -6.55 16.43 -7.51
CA THR A 89 -7.59 16.12 -6.52
C THR A 89 -7.02 16.07 -5.10
N VAL A 90 -5.84 15.45 -4.92
CA VAL A 90 -5.15 15.40 -3.62
C VAL A 90 -4.79 16.80 -3.14
N ALA A 91 -4.22 17.66 -4.00
CA ALA A 91 -3.92 19.06 -3.67
C ALA A 91 -5.18 19.82 -3.21
N GLN A 92 -6.28 19.73 -3.95
CA GLN A 92 -7.55 20.37 -3.57
C GLN A 92 -8.12 19.82 -2.24
N LEU A 93 -7.89 18.55 -1.91
CA LEU A 93 -8.31 17.98 -0.64
C LEU A 93 -7.42 18.45 0.52
N VAL A 94 -6.12 18.64 0.28
CA VAL A 94 -5.18 19.23 1.24
C VAL A 94 -5.54 20.68 1.52
N ASP A 95 -5.78 21.49 0.49
CA ASP A 95 -6.15 22.90 0.63
C ASP A 95 -7.47 23.09 1.39
N ARG A 96 -8.40 22.14 1.24
CA ARG A 96 -9.67 22.10 1.99
C ARG A 96 -9.57 21.48 3.38
N GLY A 97 -8.37 21.06 3.82
CA GLY A 97 -8.14 20.41 5.11
C GLY A 97 -8.81 19.04 5.24
N LYS A 98 -9.17 18.39 4.13
CA LYS A 98 -9.74 17.02 4.12
C LYS A 98 -8.66 15.95 4.13
N LEU A 99 -7.47 16.27 3.62
CA LEU A 99 -6.27 15.47 3.76
C LEU A 99 -5.20 16.28 4.50
N ILE A 100 -4.45 15.60 5.37
CA ILE A 100 -3.32 16.16 6.10
C ILE A 100 -2.03 15.48 5.64
N ALA A 101 -0.93 16.23 5.62
CA ALA A 101 0.37 15.68 5.24
C ALA A 101 0.80 14.57 6.22
N THR A 102 1.40 13.50 5.69
CA THR A 102 1.92 12.37 6.48
C THR A 102 3.41 12.47 6.75
N ALA A 103 4.05 13.59 6.40
CA ALA A 103 5.44 13.87 6.71
C ALA A 103 5.62 13.93 8.24
N ASN A 104 6.44 13.03 8.78
CA ASN A 104 6.62 12.87 10.23
C ASN A 104 8.04 13.24 10.69
N SER A 105 9.03 13.10 9.80
CA SER A 105 10.43 13.46 10.10
C SER A 105 11.10 14.03 8.86
N SER A 106 11.93 15.05 9.07
CA SER A 106 12.72 15.72 8.02
C SER A 106 14.23 15.60 8.27
N MET A 107 15.02 15.46 7.21
CA MET A 107 16.49 15.49 7.25
C MET A 107 17.02 16.51 6.24
N ASN A 108 18.05 17.28 6.62
CA ASN A 108 18.64 18.32 5.78
C ASN A 108 20.18 18.31 5.94
N PRO A 109 20.97 18.67 4.91
CA PRO A 109 20.55 18.88 3.52
C PRO A 109 20.37 17.53 2.78
N ILE A 110 19.94 17.58 1.52
CA ILE A 110 19.99 16.45 0.59
C ILE A 110 21.46 16.21 0.24
N ASN A 111 22.06 15.17 0.83
CA ASN A 111 23.39 14.69 0.51
C ASN A 111 23.46 13.16 0.69
N ALA A 112 24.54 12.53 0.22
CA ALA A 112 24.69 11.07 0.26
C ALA A 112 24.55 10.49 1.68
N LYS A 113 25.07 11.18 2.70
CA LYS A 113 24.98 10.75 4.10
C LYS A 113 23.52 10.68 4.57
N ASN A 114 22.73 11.72 4.32
CA ASN A 114 21.34 11.78 4.74
C ASN A 114 20.45 10.84 3.91
N ILE A 115 20.77 10.61 2.64
CA ILE A 115 20.09 9.59 1.82
C ILE A 115 20.30 8.20 2.43
N LEU A 116 21.54 7.82 2.74
CA LEU A 116 21.84 6.51 3.33
C LEU A 116 21.16 6.30 4.69
N GLU A 117 21.15 7.33 5.54
CA GLU A 117 20.41 7.27 6.81
C GLU A 117 18.89 7.15 6.60
N GLY A 118 18.35 7.83 5.59
CA GLY A 118 16.95 7.67 5.17
C GLY A 118 16.61 6.25 4.77
N HIS A 119 17.45 5.63 3.93
CA HIS A 119 17.33 4.22 3.54
C HIS A 119 17.33 3.31 4.76
N ARG A 120 18.32 3.45 5.65
CA ARG A 120 18.45 2.61 6.86
C ARG A 120 17.17 2.65 7.73
N ARG A 121 16.53 3.81 7.84
CA ARG A 121 15.27 3.98 8.61
C ARG A 121 14.04 3.39 7.91
N LEU A 122 13.99 3.43 6.58
CA LEU A 122 12.89 2.80 5.84
C LEU A 122 13.02 1.27 5.89
N GLU A 123 14.23 0.76 5.71
CA GLU A 123 14.55 -0.67 5.75
C GLU A 123 14.31 -1.30 7.12
N SER A 124 14.32 -0.53 8.21
CA SER A 124 14.00 -1.06 9.54
C SER A 124 12.51 -1.42 9.69
N GLY A 125 11.63 -0.97 8.80
CA GLY A 125 10.19 -1.27 8.84
C GLY A 125 9.43 -0.62 10.00
N THR A 126 10.09 0.21 10.81
CA THR A 126 9.51 0.83 12.02
C THR A 126 9.12 2.29 11.84
N THR A 127 9.29 2.83 10.63
CA THR A 127 8.97 4.23 10.33
C THR A 127 7.47 4.46 10.29
N ILE A 128 6.97 5.40 11.11
CA ILE A 128 5.59 5.88 11.05
C ILE A 128 5.53 7.13 10.16
N GLY A 129 4.65 7.14 9.17
CA GLY A 129 4.47 8.25 8.23
C GLY A 129 5.53 8.29 7.13
N LYS A 130 5.95 9.49 6.73
CA LYS A 130 6.94 9.72 5.66
C LYS A 130 8.18 10.45 6.17
N LEU A 131 9.34 10.02 5.69
CA LEU A 131 10.62 10.72 5.82
C LEU A 131 10.79 11.66 4.62
N VAL A 132 11.16 12.91 4.89
CA VAL A 132 11.39 13.93 3.86
C VAL A 132 12.84 14.41 3.94
N LEU A 133 13.51 14.54 2.81
CA LEU A 133 14.79 15.23 2.72
C LEU A 133 14.59 16.56 1.98
N SER A 134 15.22 17.63 2.45
CA SER A 134 15.13 18.94 1.79
C SER A 134 16.43 19.75 1.84
N GLY A 135 16.50 20.77 0.98
CA GLY A 135 17.65 21.69 0.83
C GLY A 135 18.86 21.03 0.18
N TRP A 136 19.26 21.48 -1.01
CA TRP A 136 20.48 20.99 -1.67
C TRP A 136 21.72 21.69 -1.13
N GLU A 137 22.79 20.93 -0.95
CA GLU A 137 24.16 21.43 -0.74
C GLU A 137 24.92 21.42 -2.06
#